data_AF-A0A931E4S8-F1
#
_entry.id   AF-A0A931E4S8-F1
#
_cell.length_a   1.000
_cell.length_b   1.000
_cell.length_c   1.000
_cell.angle_alpha   90.00
_cell.angle_beta   90.00
_cell.angle_gamma   90.00
#
_symmetry.space_group_name_H-M   'P 1'
#
loop_
_entity.id
_entity.type
_entity.pdbx_description
1 polymer ?
#
loop_
_entity_poly.entity_id
_entity_poly.type
_entity_poly.pdbx_seq_one_letter_code
_entity_poly.pdbx_strand_id
1 'polypeptide(L)'
;MQKTSFVFFVLASVIWFACKGNSQHEAEKPAAAVTDLNAFQTVMPQAPGYNSFQANCMSCHSGRYVQMQPALPEKTWAAIVTKMQKTFGAPISDSAAKEIVQYLVAVKGK
;
A
#
# COMPACT_ATOMS: atom_id res chain seq x y z
N MET A 1 33.00 -45.91 25.76
CA MET A 1 32.22 -47.00 26.38
C MET A 1 30.78 -46.89 25.92
N GLN A 2 30.28 -48.03 25.49
CA GLN A 2 29.13 -48.27 24.63
C GLN A 2 27.86 -48.39 25.48
N LYS A 3 26.79 -47.69 25.09
CA LYS A 3 25.40 -48.04 25.42
C LYS A 3 24.58 -47.72 24.15
N THR A 4 24.26 -48.70 23.29
CA THR A 4 23.05 -49.55 23.33
C THR A 4 21.78 -48.71 23.44
N SER A 5 20.76 -48.76 22.58
CA SER A 5 20.38 -49.77 21.59
C SER A 5 19.39 -49.14 20.60
N PHE A 6 19.40 -49.66 19.38
CA PHE A 6 18.29 -49.67 18.43
C PHE A 6 16.93 -49.86 19.13
N VAL A 7 15.97 -48.98 18.86
CA VAL A 7 14.54 -49.19 18.54
C VAL A 7 13.97 -47.78 18.29
N PHE A 8 12.94 -47.66 17.45
CA PHE A 8 12.27 -46.41 17.03
C PHE A 8 12.79 -45.78 15.72
N PHE A 9 13.16 -46.63 14.77
CA PHE A 9 12.63 -46.45 13.41
C PHE A 9 11.09 -46.37 13.49
N VAL A 10 10.49 -45.51 12.67
CA VAL A 10 9.03 -45.31 12.48
C VAL A 10 8.38 -44.33 13.47
N LEU A 11 8.53 -43.00 13.24
CA LEU A 11 7.50 -41.97 13.55
C LEU A 11 7.93 -40.52 13.19
N ALA A 12 8.95 -40.29 12.36
CA ALA A 12 9.44 -38.94 12.04
C ALA A 12 9.16 -38.47 10.60
N SER A 13 8.15 -39.03 9.92
CA SER A 13 7.95 -38.78 8.48
C SER A 13 6.58 -38.20 8.08
N VAL A 14 5.68 -37.87 9.01
CA VAL A 14 4.27 -37.54 8.65
C VAL A 14 3.87 -36.07 8.90
N ILE A 15 4.73 -35.22 9.48
CA ILE A 15 4.33 -33.84 9.88
C ILE A 15 4.90 -32.74 8.96
N TRP A 16 5.62 -33.07 7.88
CA TRP A 16 6.20 -32.04 7.01
C TRP A 16 5.33 -31.63 5.81
N PHE A 17 4.20 -32.30 5.57
CA PHE A 17 3.39 -32.08 4.36
C PHE A 17 1.95 -31.60 4.63
N ALA A 18 1.72 -30.84 5.71
CA ALA A 18 0.41 -30.32 6.08
C ALA A 18 0.25 -28.80 5.90
N CYS A 19 1.12 -28.15 5.13
CA CYS A 19 0.97 -26.73 4.72
C CYS A 19 1.55 -26.51 3.30
N LYS A 20 1.25 -27.40 2.36
CA LYS A 20 1.22 -27.03 0.94
C LYS A 20 -0.25 -26.88 0.57
N GLY A 21 -0.80 -25.70 0.84
CA GLY A 21 -2.06 -25.27 0.25
C GLY A 21 -1.88 -25.17 -1.25
N ASN A 22 -2.31 -26.22 -1.97
CA ASN A 22 -2.42 -26.23 -3.41
C ASN A 22 -3.67 -25.43 -3.80
N SER A 23 -3.56 -24.10 -3.80
CA SER A 23 -4.56 -23.24 -4.45
C SER A 23 -4.27 -23.22 -5.95
N GLN A 24 -4.61 -24.31 -6.64
CA GLN A 24 -4.84 -24.23 -8.07
C GLN A 24 -6.10 -23.38 -8.26
N HIS A 25 -5.90 -22.15 -8.74
CA HIS A 25 -6.96 -21.40 -9.38
C HIS A 25 -7.44 -22.21 -10.58
N GLU A 26 -8.57 -22.89 -10.42
CA GLU A 26 -9.36 -23.38 -11.54
C GLU A 26 -9.78 -22.17 -12.38
N ALA A 27 -9.40 -22.22 -13.66
CA ALA A 27 -9.88 -21.28 -14.67
C ALA A 27 -11.36 -21.57 -14.92
N GLU A 28 -12.23 -20.95 -14.11
CA GLU A 28 -13.67 -20.97 -14.33
C GLU A 28 -14.02 -20.03 -15.49
N LYS A 29 -14.70 -20.60 -16.48
CA LYS A 29 -15.34 -19.98 -17.65
C LYS A 29 -16.04 -18.65 -17.29
N PRO A 30 -15.85 -17.54 -18.04
CA PRO A 30 -16.29 -16.23 -17.58
C PRO A 30 -17.81 -16.09 -17.72
N ALA A 31 -18.51 -16.15 -16.60
CA ALA A 31 -19.79 -15.47 -16.47
C ALA A 31 -19.49 -13.97 -16.41
N ALA A 32 -19.97 -13.23 -17.42
CA ALA A 32 -19.98 -11.76 -17.56
C ALA A 32 -18.90 -11.01 -16.75
N ALA A 33 -17.82 -10.60 -17.42
CA ALA A 33 -16.67 -9.85 -16.87
C ALA A 33 -17.02 -9.05 -15.60
N VAL A 34 -16.82 -9.68 -14.44
CA VAL A 34 -16.88 -9.01 -13.15
C VAL A 34 -15.80 -7.96 -13.22
N THR A 35 -16.21 -6.71 -13.34
CA THR A 35 -15.25 -5.60 -13.34
C THR A 35 -14.59 -5.65 -11.98
N ASP A 36 -13.30 -6.00 -11.96
CA ASP A 36 -12.52 -6.00 -10.74
C ASP A 36 -12.55 -4.58 -10.17
N LEU A 37 -13.32 -4.38 -9.11
CA LEU A 37 -13.44 -3.07 -8.48
C LEU A 37 -12.09 -2.61 -7.89
N ASN A 38 -11.17 -3.55 -7.63
CA ASN A 38 -9.82 -3.22 -7.19
C ASN A 38 -8.98 -2.62 -8.32
N ALA A 39 -9.31 -2.85 -9.59
CA ALA A 39 -8.70 -2.15 -10.72
C ALA A 39 -8.99 -0.63 -10.70
N PHE A 40 -9.99 -0.17 -9.93
CA PHE A 40 -10.25 1.27 -9.71
C PHE A 40 -9.51 1.86 -8.49
N GLN A 41 -8.59 1.12 -7.86
CA GLN A 41 -7.76 1.68 -6.80
C GLN A 41 -6.79 2.70 -7.39
N THR A 42 -6.96 3.96 -6.99
CA THR A 42 -6.02 5.05 -7.23
C THR A 42 -4.69 4.74 -6.52
N VAL A 43 -3.73 4.20 -7.26
CA VAL A 43 -2.34 4.08 -6.80
C VAL A 43 -1.61 5.39 -7.12
N MET A 44 -1.12 6.06 -6.07
CA MET A 44 -0.32 7.26 -6.21
C MET A 44 1.11 6.91 -6.70
N PRO A 45 1.72 7.70 -7.61
CA PRO A 45 3.04 7.36 -8.17
C PRO A 45 4.13 7.26 -7.11
N GLN A 46 5.06 6.32 -7.27
CA GLN A 46 6.24 6.22 -6.41
C GLN A 46 7.26 7.29 -6.80
N ALA A 47 7.52 8.24 -5.90
CA ALA A 47 8.49 9.33 -6.09
C ALA A 47 9.04 9.79 -4.72
N PRO A 48 10.15 10.56 -4.68
CA PRO A 48 10.63 11.16 -3.43
C PRO A 48 9.52 11.90 -2.67
N GLY A 49 9.38 11.61 -1.38
CA GLY A 49 8.29 12.14 -0.54
C GLY A 49 7.01 11.29 -0.52
N TYR A 50 6.91 10.20 -1.30
CA TYR A 50 5.76 9.30 -1.28
C TYR A 50 5.46 8.73 0.12
N ASN A 51 6.47 8.28 0.85
CA ASN A 51 6.28 7.71 2.19
C ASN A 51 5.70 8.75 3.17
N SER A 52 6.17 10.00 3.08
CA SER A 52 5.66 11.14 3.85
C SER A 52 4.19 11.41 3.49
N PHE A 53 3.87 11.44 2.19
CA PHE A 53 2.48 11.56 1.72
C PHE A 53 1.59 10.40 2.21
N GLN A 54 2.04 9.16 2.07
CA GLN A 54 1.27 7.97 2.49
C GLN A 54 0.98 8.00 3.98
N ALA A 55 1.99 8.28 4.82
CA ALA A 55 1.85 8.29 6.26
C ALA A 55 0.93 9.41 6.78
N ASN A 56 0.89 10.56 6.09
CA ASN A 56 0.21 11.75 6.62
C ASN A 56 -1.10 12.11 5.90
N CYS A 57 -1.31 11.68 4.66
CA CYS A 57 -2.45 12.12 3.84
C CYS A 57 -3.48 11.03 3.57
N MET A 58 -3.15 9.74 3.79
CA MET A 58 -4.06 8.63 3.47
C MET A 58 -4.81 8.06 4.68
N SER A 59 -4.74 8.70 5.84
CA SER A 59 -5.49 8.30 7.05
C SER A 59 -6.97 8.69 7.02
N CYS A 60 -7.31 9.77 6.32
CA CYS A 60 -8.68 10.33 6.31
C CYS A 60 -9.44 10.06 5.01
N HIS A 61 -8.73 9.90 3.88
CA HIS A 61 -9.29 9.57 2.57
C HIS A 61 -8.23 8.92 1.68
N SER A 62 -8.64 8.28 0.59
CA SER A 62 -7.69 7.75 -0.40
C SER A 62 -7.00 8.85 -1.21
N GLY A 63 -5.93 8.52 -1.93
CA GLY A 63 -5.24 9.44 -2.85
C GLY A 63 -6.08 9.88 -4.06
N ARG A 64 -7.30 9.36 -4.25
CA ARG A 64 -8.16 9.64 -5.42
C ARG A 64 -8.44 11.12 -5.60
N TYR A 65 -8.65 11.86 -4.51
CA TYR A 65 -8.86 13.31 -4.58
C TYR A 65 -7.69 14.05 -5.22
N VAL A 66 -6.45 13.60 -4.97
CA VAL A 66 -5.24 14.17 -5.59
C VAL A 66 -5.19 13.85 -7.07
N GLN A 67 -5.49 12.61 -7.47
CA GLN A 67 -5.48 12.21 -8.88
C GLN A 67 -6.54 12.94 -9.72
N MET A 68 -7.70 13.23 -9.14
CA MET A 68 -8.78 13.96 -9.80
C MET A 68 -8.50 15.46 -9.97
N GLN A 69 -7.49 16.01 -9.27
CA GLN A 69 -7.09 17.39 -9.51
C GLN A 69 -6.41 17.55 -10.89
N PRO A 70 -6.55 18.71 -11.53
CA PRO A 70 -5.67 19.09 -12.62
C PRO A 70 -4.21 19.18 -12.12
N ALA A 71 -3.27 19.35 -13.05
CA ALA A 71 -1.93 19.77 -12.68
C ALA A 71 -1.98 21.16 -12.03
N LEU A 72 -1.47 21.29 -10.80
CA LEU A 72 -1.56 22.51 -10.00
C LEU A 72 -0.16 23.07 -9.71
N PRO A 73 0.01 24.41 -9.62
CA PRO A 73 1.30 24.99 -9.24
C PRO A 73 1.60 24.72 -7.76
N GLU A 74 2.88 24.75 -7.39
CA GLU A 74 3.35 24.52 -6.01
C GLU A 74 2.59 25.33 -4.97
N LYS A 75 2.36 26.62 -5.23
CA LYS A 75 1.62 27.51 -4.30
C LYS A 75 0.21 26.98 -4.00
N THR A 76 -0.47 26.39 -4.98
CA THR A 76 -1.81 25.82 -4.79
C THR A 76 -1.72 24.51 -4.01
N TRP A 77 -0.74 23.65 -4.31
CA TRP A 77 -0.52 22.43 -3.51
C TRP A 77 -0.18 22.75 -2.05
N ALA A 78 0.67 23.76 -1.80
CA ALA A 78 0.98 24.25 -0.47
C ALA A 78 -0.28 24.70 0.28
N ALA A 79 -1.14 25.50 -0.36
CA ALA A 79 -2.40 25.92 0.25
C ALA A 79 -3.33 24.74 0.58
N ILE A 80 -3.40 23.72 -0.28
CA ILE A 80 -4.20 22.51 -0.03
C ILE A 80 -3.63 21.73 1.15
N VAL A 81 -2.31 21.49 1.19
CA VAL A 81 -1.65 20.78 2.30
C VAL A 81 -1.82 21.53 3.62
N THR A 82 -1.66 22.86 3.62
CA THR A 82 -1.94 23.71 4.79
C THR A 82 -3.40 23.60 5.22
N LYS A 83 -4.35 23.53 4.30
CA LYS A 83 -5.77 23.31 4.63
C LYS A 83 -5.98 21.95 5.30
N MET A 84 -5.35 20.88 4.80
CA MET A 84 -5.44 19.56 5.45
C MET A 84 -4.87 19.59 6.86
N GLN A 85 -3.70 20.24 7.04
CA GLN A 85 -3.02 20.35 8.31
C GLN A 85 -3.80 21.20 9.34
N LYS A 86 -4.18 22.43 8.97
CA LYS A 86 -4.69 23.43 9.92
C LYS A 86 -6.21 23.46 10.05
N THR A 87 -6.94 23.14 8.98
CA THR A 87 -8.41 23.18 8.98
C THR A 87 -9.02 21.81 9.25
N PHE A 88 -8.46 20.76 8.65
CA PHE A 88 -8.98 19.39 8.81
C PHE A 88 -8.23 18.57 9.86
N GLY A 89 -7.16 19.11 10.46
CA GLY A 89 -6.46 18.50 11.58
C GLY A 89 -5.62 17.27 11.22
N ALA A 90 -5.21 17.12 9.95
CA ALA A 90 -4.28 16.06 9.58
C ALA A 90 -2.97 16.22 10.36
N PRO A 91 -2.40 15.13 10.92
CA PRO A 91 -1.21 15.18 11.80
C PRO A 91 0.09 15.38 11.01
N ILE A 92 0.16 16.44 10.21
CA ILE A 92 1.28 16.78 9.35
C ILE A 92 2.21 17.75 10.10
N SER A 93 3.49 17.41 10.28
CA SER A 93 4.51 18.36 10.76
C SER A 93 4.88 19.36 9.66
N ASP A 94 5.45 20.52 10.02
CA ASP A 94 5.84 21.52 9.02
C ASP A 94 6.96 21.02 8.07
N SER A 95 7.83 20.12 8.56
CA SER A 95 8.82 19.45 7.71
C SER A 95 8.16 18.49 6.72
N ALA A 96 7.23 17.66 7.19
CA ALA A 96 6.48 16.75 6.33
C ALA A 96 5.62 17.51 5.32
N ALA A 97 5.01 18.64 5.70
CA ALA A 97 4.25 19.49 4.79
C ALA A 97 5.10 19.91 3.59
N LYS A 98 6.35 20.34 3.81
CA LYS A 98 7.27 20.72 2.73
C LYS A 98 7.58 19.54 1.81
N GLU A 99 7.91 18.38 2.37
CA GLU A 99 8.17 17.16 1.58
C GLU A 99 6.96 16.73 0.75
N ILE A 100 5.77 16.76 1.34
CA ILE A 100 4.51 16.39 0.70
C ILE A 100 4.19 17.35 -0.45
N VAL A 101 4.39 18.66 -0.26
CA VAL A 101 4.20 19.64 -1.33
C VAL A 101 5.12 19.36 -2.51
N GLN A 102 6.40 19.08 -2.24
CA GLN A 102 7.38 18.75 -3.30
C GLN A 102 7.01 17.46 -4.04
N TYR A 103 6.57 16.43 -3.29
CA TYR A 103 6.04 15.22 -3.89
C TYR A 103 4.83 15.49 -4.78
N LEU A 104 3.84 16.26 -4.32
CA LEU A 104 2.63 16.61 -5.07
C LEU A 104 2.95 17.40 -6.34
N VAL A 105 3.94 18.30 -6.29
CA VAL A 105 4.45 19.01 -7.47
C VAL A 105 5.13 18.04 -8.43
N ALA A 106 5.93 17.09 -7.95
CA ALA A 106 6.58 16.11 -8.81
C ALA A 106 5.58 15.21 -9.56
N VAL A 107 4.47 14.83 -8.91
CA VAL A 107 3.51 13.88 -9.50
C VAL A 107 2.28 14.52 -10.14
N LYS A 108 1.93 15.76 -9.74
CA LYS A 108 0.74 16.50 -10.16
C LYS A 108 0.98 18.02 -10.24
N GLY A 109 2.21 18.44 -10.51
CA GLY A 109 2.59 19.83 -10.76
C GLY A 109 2.31 20.30 -12.18
N LYS A 110 2.23 21.62 -12.37
CA LYS A 110 2.29 22.29 -13.67
C LYS A 110 3.53 23.15 -13.78
#